data_AF-A0A707H3P2-F1
#
_entry.id   AF-A0A707H3P2-F1
#
_cell.length_a   1.000
_cell.length_b   1.000
_cell.length_c   1.000
_cell.angle_alpha   90.00
_cell.angle_beta   90.00
_cell.angle_gamma   90.00
#
_symmetry.space_group_name_H-M   'P 1'
#
loop_
_entity.id
_entity.type
_entity.pdbx_description
1 polymer ?
#
loop_
_entity_poly.entity_id
_entity_poly.type
_entity_poly.pdbx_seq_one_letter_code
_entity_poly.pdbx_strand_id
1 'polypeptide(L)'
;MIARIWSGESPLWRLLLPLSWLYGLVSGAIRLSYKLGFKRAWRAPVPVVVVGNLTAGGNGKTPVVIWLVEKLQQRGVRVGVVSRGYGGKAAAYPLLLTPETTTAEAGDEPVLIYQRTGAPVAVAPERAAAVKAILAAHNVQIIITDDGLQHYRLARDIEIVVIDGVRRFGNGWWLPAGPMRERASRLKTVDA
;
A
#
# COMPACT_ATOMS: atom_id res chain seq x y z
N MET A 1 11.41 21.86 4.09
CA MET A 1 10.58 22.26 5.26
C MET A 1 9.92 21.07 5.95
N ILE A 2 9.08 20.28 5.26
CA ILE A 2 8.36 19.13 5.86
C ILE A 2 9.32 18.08 6.45
N ALA A 3 10.42 17.75 5.76
CA ALA A 3 11.40 16.79 6.27
C ALA A 3 11.97 17.17 7.65
N ARG A 4 12.17 18.46 7.93
CA ARG A 4 12.67 18.97 9.23
C ARG A 4 11.61 18.93 10.33
N ILE A 5 10.34 19.07 9.96
CA ILE A 5 9.21 18.90 10.90
C ILE A 5 9.10 17.42 11.27
N TRP A 6 9.12 16.54 10.26
CA TRP A 6 9.00 15.09 10.45
C TRP A 6 10.23 14.42 11.06
N SER A 7 11.42 15.01 10.93
CA SER A 7 12.62 14.57 11.67
C SER A 7 12.65 15.08 13.11
N GLY A 8 11.79 16.04 13.47
CA GLY A 8 11.73 16.64 14.81
C GLY A 8 12.69 17.82 15.02
N GLU A 9 13.49 18.20 14.01
CA GLU A 9 14.42 19.33 14.05
C GLU A 9 13.72 20.70 14.17
N SER A 10 12.46 20.79 13.74
CA SER A 10 11.69 22.03 13.81
C SER A 10 10.60 21.94 14.89
N PRO A 11 10.56 22.84 15.89
CA PRO A 11 9.55 22.81 16.94
C PRO A 11 8.11 23.03 16.43
N LEU A 12 7.94 23.42 15.16
CA LEU A 12 6.64 23.56 14.49
C LEU A 12 5.80 22.28 14.53
N TRP A 13 6.42 21.09 14.66
CA TRP A 13 5.65 19.85 14.81
C TRP A 13 4.73 19.87 16.05
N ARG A 14 5.09 20.62 17.11
CA ARG A 14 4.27 20.74 18.32
C ARG A 14 2.94 21.45 18.05
N LEU A 15 2.94 22.46 17.19
CA LEU A 15 1.73 23.18 16.79
C LEU A 15 0.79 22.30 15.96
N LEU A 16 1.34 21.30 15.27
CA LEU A 16 0.59 20.34 14.47
C LEU A 16 0.06 19.15 15.27
N LEU A 17 0.44 19.01 16.55
CA LEU A 17 0.01 17.87 17.39
C LEU A 17 -1.51 17.73 17.46
N PRO A 18 -2.32 18.79 17.69
CA PRO A 18 -3.77 18.63 17.74
C PRO A 18 -4.35 17.99 16.47
N LEU A 19 -3.82 18.36 15.29
CA LEU A 19 -4.22 17.75 14.03
C LEU A 19 -3.78 16.29 13.93
N SER A 20 -2.59 15.95 14.43
CA SER A 20 -2.10 14.57 14.46
C SER A 20 -2.92 13.67 15.38
N TRP A 21 -3.40 14.20 16.51
CA TRP A 21 -4.31 13.47 17.39
C TRP A 21 -5.65 13.22 16.71
N LEU A 22 -6.21 14.24 16.04
CA LEU A 22 -7.44 14.07 15.26
C LEU A 22 -7.26 13.02 14.15
N TYR A 23 -6.14 13.06 13.42
CA TYR A 23 -5.81 12.06 12.41
C TYR A 23 -5.73 10.65 13.00
N GLY A 24 -5.07 10.50 14.15
CA GLY A 24 -4.96 9.23 14.87
C GLY A 24 -6.31 8.69 15.32
N LEU A 25 -7.19 9.55 15.84
CA LEU A 25 -8.55 9.20 16.24
C LEU A 25 -9.39 8.72 15.06
N VAL A 26 -9.42 9.47 13.95
CA VAL A 26 -10.18 9.09 12.75
C VAL A 26 -9.66 7.78 12.16
N SER A 27 -8.34 7.65 12.02
CA SER A 27 -7.71 6.43 11.49
C SER A 27 -7.97 5.22 12.39
N GLY A 28 -7.91 5.41 13.71
CA GLY A 28 -8.23 4.38 14.70
C GLY A 28 -9.69 3.95 14.66
N ALA A 29 -10.63 4.90 14.56
CA ALA A 29 -12.05 4.62 14.43
C ALA A 29 -12.38 3.85 13.14
N ILE A 30 -11.77 4.22 12.01
CA ILE A 30 -11.90 3.48 10.74
C ILE A 30 -11.43 2.04 10.93
N ARG A 31 -10.22 1.83 11.47
CA ARG A 31 -9.69 0.49 11.71
C ARG A 31 -10.59 -0.33 12.63
N LEU A 32 -11.05 0.26 13.73
CA LEU A 32 -11.93 -0.40 14.68
C LEU A 32 -13.26 -0.78 14.03
N SER A 33 -13.81 0.05 13.13
CA SER A 33 -15.05 -0.26 12.41
C SER A 33 -14.94 -1.51 11.52
N TYR A 34 -13.78 -1.79 10.92
CA TYR A 34 -13.56 -3.05 10.18
C TYR A 34 -13.29 -4.21 11.13
N LYS A 35 -12.54 -3.99 12.22
CA LYS A 35 -12.23 -5.04 13.21
C LYS A 35 -13.49 -5.54 13.93
N LEU A 36 -14.42 -4.65 14.25
CA LEU A 36 -15.70 -4.98 14.90
C LEU A 36 -16.77 -5.47 13.89
N GLY A 37 -16.45 -5.51 12.59
CA GLY A 37 -17.37 -5.98 11.55
C GLY A 37 -18.47 -4.99 11.14
N PHE A 38 -18.47 -3.76 11.66
CA PHE A 38 -19.40 -2.70 11.20
C PHE A 38 -19.24 -2.38 9.72
N LYS A 39 -18.02 -2.49 9.19
CA LYS A 39 -17.73 -2.40 7.76
C LYS A 39 -17.27 -3.76 7.24
N ARG A 40 -17.82 -4.18 6.11
CA ARG A 40 -17.46 -5.45 5.45
C ARG A 40 -16.23 -5.26 4.57
N ALA A 41 -15.24 -6.12 4.76
CA ALA A 41 -14.14 -6.29 3.82
C ALA A 41 -14.53 -7.32 2.75
N TRP A 42 -14.22 -7.05 1.48
CA TRP A 42 -14.38 -8.01 0.40
C TRP A 42 -13.20 -8.98 0.42
N ARG A 43 -13.48 -10.29 0.39
CA ARG A 43 -12.45 -11.34 0.36
C ARG A 43 -12.29 -11.87 -1.06
N ALA A 44 -11.04 -11.90 -1.52
CA ALA A 44 -10.70 -12.49 -2.81
C ALA A 44 -10.77 -14.03 -2.72
N PRO A 45 -11.03 -14.71 -3.84
CA PRO A 45 -11.00 -16.18 -3.91
C PRO A 45 -9.57 -16.76 -3.87
N VAL A 46 -8.55 -15.91 -3.95
CA VAL A 46 -7.13 -16.28 -3.87
C VAL A 46 -6.45 -15.51 -2.73
N PRO A 47 -5.35 -16.01 -2.15
CA PRO A 47 -4.62 -15.31 -1.10
C PRO A 47 -4.16 -13.91 -1.52
N VAL A 48 -4.30 -12.95 -0.60
CA VAL A 48 -3.88 -11.56 -0.80
C VAL A 48 -2.77 -11.20 0.18
N VAL A 49 -1.60 -10.86 -0.34
CA VAL A 49 -0.44 -10.36 0.40
C VAL A 49 -0.35 -8.85 0.26
N VAL A 50 -0.31 -8.14 1.37
CA VAL A 50 -0.15 -6.68 1.41
C VAL A 50 1.30 -6.35 1.71
N VAL A 51 1.96 -5.62 0.82
CA VAL A 51 3.25 -4.98 1.11
C VAL A 51 3.02 -3.50 1.32
N GLY A 52 3.34 -2.99 2.50
CA GLY A 52 3.06 -1.59 2.84
C GLY A 52 4.07 -0.98 3.79
N ASN A 53 3.81 0.25 4.20
CA ASN A 53 4.63 0.98 5.16
C ASN A 53 3.75 1.71 6.18
N LEU A 54 4.38 2.10 7.29
CA LEU A 54 3.71 2.87 8.34
C LEU A 54 3.93 4.38 8.23
N THR A 55 4.79 4.84 7.32
CA THR A 55 5.15 6.25 7.17
C THR A 55 4.82 6.79 5.78
N ALA A 56 4.63 8.10 5.65
CA ALA A 56 4.53 8.78 4.37
C ALA A 56 5.92 8.99 3.76
N GLY A 57 6.02 8.77 2.45
CA GLY A 57 7.26 8.89 1.68
C GLY A 57 7.70 7.56 1.05
N GLY A 58 8.73 7.62 0.21
CA GLY A 58 9.34 6.42 -0.39
C GLY A 58 10.04 5.60 0.70
N ASN A 59 9.59 4.35 0.88
CA ASN A 59 10.10 3.42 1.90
C ASN A 59 10.66 2.14 1.29
N GLY A 60 11.01 2.15 0.00
CA GLY A 60 11.57 0.98 -0.69
C GLY A 60 10.59 -0.20 -0.84
N LYS A 61 9.28 0.05 -0.84
CA LYS A 61 8.26 -1.00 -1.02
C LYS A 61 8.35 -1.65 -2.39
N THR A 62 8.48 -0.85 -3.45
CA THR A 62 8.49 -1.34 -4.83
C THR A 62 9.60 -2.36 -5.09
N PRO A 63 10.86 -2.16 -4.63
CA PRO A 63 11.88 -3.22 -4.66
C PRO A 63 11.47 -4.52 -3.95
N VAL A 64 10.83 -4.44 -2.77
CA VAL A 64 10.36 -5.62 -2.03
C VAL A 64 9.22 -6.33 -2.77
N VAL A 65 8.30 -5.58 -3.37
CA VAL A 65 7.22 -6.13 -4.21
C VAL A 65 7.81 -6.87 -5.41
N ILE A 66 8.73 -6.24 -6.16
CA ILE A 66 9.40 -6.86 -7.32
C ILE A 66 10.10 -8.16 -6.90
N TRP A 67 10.92 -8.10 -5.84
CA TRP A 67 11.60 -9.28 -5.31
C TRP A 67 10.63 -10.41 -4.94
N LEU A 68 9.52 -10.08 -4.28
CA LEU A 68 8.52 -11.06 -3.86
C LEU A 68 7.83 -11.71 -5.07
N VAL A 69 7.45 -10.91 -6.07
CA VAL A 69 6.86 -11.38 -7.32
C VAL A 69 7.82 -12.34 -8.02
N GLU A 70 9.07 -11.93 -8.23
CA GLU A 70 10.08 -12.74 -8.91
C GLU A 70 10.34 -14.06 -8.16
N LYS A 71 10.43 -14.02 -6.82
CA LYS A 71 10.65 -15.23 -6.02
C LYS A 71 9.50 -16.22 -6.09
N LEU A 72 8.27 -15.73 -6.17
CA LEU A 72 7.09 -16.59 -6.34
C LEU A 72 6.99 -17.13 -7.77
N GLN A 73 7.28 -16.32 -8.77
CA GLN A 73 7.34 -16.76 -10.18
C GLN A 73 8.43 -17.81 -10.41
N GLN A 74 9.61 -17.67 -9.77
CA GLN A 74 10.67 -18.67 -9.79
C GLN A 74 10.23 -20.04 -9.23
N ARG A 75 9.19 -20.05 -8.38
CA ARG A 75 8.57 -21.27 -7.85
C ARG A 75 7.36 -21.74 -8.66
N GLY A 76 7.12 -21.14 -9.84
CA GLY A 76 6.01 -21.47 -10.73
C GLY A 76 4.65 -20.91 -10.29
N VAL A 77 4.61 -19.99 -9.31
CA VAL A 77 3.35 -19.40 -8.84
C VAL A 77 2.95 -18.25 -9.76
N ARG A 78 1.69 -18.26 -10.23
CA ARG A 78 1.13 -17.18 -11.06
C ARG A 78 0.69 -16.02 -10.16
N VAL A 79 1.47 -14.95 -10.14
CA VAL A 79 1.24 -13.77 -9.29
C VAL A 79 0.52 -12.68 -10.07
N GLY A 80 -0.49 -12.05 -9.47
CA GLY A 80 -1.04 -10.77 -9.92
C GLY A 80 -0.69 -9.64 -8.95
N VAL A 81 -0.49 -8.43 -9.46
CA VAL A 81 -0.14 -7.27 -8.64
C VAL A 81 -1.21 -6.19 -8.74
N VAL A 82 -1.68 -5.68 -7.60
CA VAL A 82 -2.65 -4.58 -7.56
C VAL A 82 -2.09 -3.36 -6.87
N SER A 83 -2.24 -2.20 -7.49
CA SER A 83 -1.83 -0.92 -6.93
C SER A 83 -2.96 0.11 -7.03
N ARG A 84 -2.81 1.22 -6.31
CA ARG A 84 -3.72 2.35 -6.40
C ARG A 84 -3.48 3.18 -7.68
N GLY A 85 -2.27 3.12 -8.23
CA GLY A 85 -1.83 3.98 -9.34
C GLY A 85 -1.54 5.42 -8.90
N TYR A 86 -0.78 5.60 -7.81
CA TYR A 86 -0.46 6.94 -7.31
C TYR A 86 0.30 7.75 -8.37
N GLY A 87 -0.13 8.99 -8.61
CA GLY A 87 0.42 9.87 -9.66
C GLY A 87 -0.17 9.62 -11.06
N GLY A 88 -0.74 8.44 -11.30
CA GLY A 88 -1.42 8.11 -12.56
C GLY A 88 -2.85 8.66 -12.64
N LYS A 89 -3.30 8.92 -13.86
CA LYS A 89 -4.67 9.33 -14.19
C LYS A 89 -5.18 8.55 -15.40
N ALA A 90 -5.58 7.32 -15.18
CA ALA A 90 -6.25 6.52 -16.19
C ALA A 90 -7.60 7.15 -16.59
N ALA A 91 -7.98 7.00 -17.86
CA ALA A 91 -9.29 7.44 -18.35
C ALA A 91 -10.44 6.63 -17.74
N ALA A 92 -10.19 5.36 -17.43
CA ALA A 92 -11.16 4.46 -16.78
C ALA A 92 -10.45 3.54 -15.78
N TYR A 93 -11.19 3.12 -14.76
CA TYR A 93 -10.75 2.15 -13.77
C TYR A 93 -11.76 1.00 -13.67
N PRO A 94 -11.32 -0.24 -13.37
CA PRO A 94 -9.92 -0.66 -13.19
C PRO A 94 -9.14 -0.67 -14.51
N LEU A 95 -7.87 -0.26 -14.48
CA LEU A 95 -6.96 -0.32 -15.63
C LEU A 95 -6.03 -1.52 -15.47
N LEU A 96 -6.11 -2.47 -16.41
CA LEU A 96 -5.12 -3.53 -16.57
C LEU A 96 -3.97 -2.99 -17.40
N LEU A 97 -2.74 -3.19 -16.92
CA LEU A 97 -1.56 -2.71 -17.63
C LEU A 97 -1.28 -3.58 -18.85
N THR A 98 -0.89 -2.91 -19.93
CA THR A 98 -0.38 -3.47 -21.18
C THR A 98 1.02 -2.90 -21.45
N PRO A 99 1.78 -3.43 -22.43
CA PRO A 99 3.09 -2.87 -22.79
C PRO A 99 3.05 -1.38 -23.20
N GLU A 100 1.90 -0.90 -23.67
CA GLU A 100 1.67 0.48 -24.11
C GLU A 100 1.23 1.39 -22.97
N THR A 101 0.87 0.84 -21.80
CA THR A 101 0.38 1.64 -20.68
C THR A 101 1.47 2.53 -20.12
N THR A 102 1.18 3.83 -20.03
CA THR A 102 2.14 4.84 -19.63
C THR A 102 2.13 5.09 -18.12
N THR A 103 3.21 5.67 -17.60
CA THR A 103 3.28 6.10 -16.19
C THR A 103 2.30 7.24 -15.90
N ALA A 104 1.93 8.05 -16.90
CA ALA A 104 0.91 9.07 -16.76
C ALA A 104 -0.48 8.48 -16.49
N GLU A 105 -0.76 7.26 -16.97
CA GLU A 105 -2.04 6.57 -16.76
C GLU A 105 -2.02 5.74 -15.47
N ALA A 106 -0.99 4.91 -15.30
CA ALA A 106 -0.94 3.93 -14.23
C ALA A 106 -0.08 4.34 -13.03
N GLY A 107 0.73 5.38 -13.14
CA GLY A 107 1.75 5.75 -12.15
C GLY A 107 3.09 5.06 -12.39
N ASP A 108 4.15 5.58 -11.79
CA ASP A 108 5.52 5.07 -12.00
C ASP A 108 5.72 3.67 -11.40
N GLU A 109 5.25 3.44 -10.16
CA GLU A 109 5.46 2.18 -9.45
C GLU A 109 4.79 0.98 -10.14
N PRO A 110 3.51 1.04 -10.58
CA PRO A 110 2.86 -0.11 -11.23
C PRO A 110 3.46 -0.44 -12.58
N VAL A 111 3.84 0.57 -13.37
CA VAL A 111 4.51 0.38 -14.66
C VAL A 111 5.88 -0.26 -14.45
N LEU A 112 6.65 0.21 -13.46
CA LEU A 112 7.94 -0.38 -13.13
C LEU A 112 7.80 -1.86 -12.74
N ILE A 113 6.82 -2.20 -11.91
CA ILE A 113 6.57 -3.60 -11.51
C ILE A 113 6.21 -4.45 -12.73
N TYR A 114 5.30 -3.96 -13.58
CA TYR A 114 4.88 -4.65 -14.80
C TYR A 114 6.07 -4.94 -15.72
N GLN A 115 6.88 -3.91 -16.02
CA GLN A 115 8.03 -4.03 -16.92
C GLN A 115 9.13 -4.95 -16.37
N ARG A 116 9.34 -4.96 -15.04
CA ARG A 116 10.41 -5.76 -14.42
C ARG A 116 10.03 -7.23 -14.27
N THR A 117 8.78 -7.50 -13.92
CA THR A 117 8.35 -8.85 -13.52
C THR A 117 7.54 -9.57 -14.58
N GLY A 118 6.97 -8.84 -15.55
CA GLY A 118 6.01 -9.37 -16.51
C GLY A 118 4.72 -9.91 -15.88
N ALA A 119 4.51 -9.70 -14.59
CA ALA A 119 3.30 -10.13 -13.90
C ALA A 119 2.10 -9.27 -14.35
N PRO A 120 0.88 -9.82 -14.43
CA PRO A 120 -0.33 -9.03 -14.60
C PRO A 120 -0.45 -7.98 -13.50
N VAL A 121 -0.59 -6.72 -13.90
CA VAL A 121 -0.74 -5.58 -12.97
C VAL A 121 -2.05 -4.86 -13.26
N ALA A 122 -2.80 -4.52 -12.22
CA ALA A 122 -3.98 -3.66 -12.33
C ALA A 122 -3.91 -2.50 -11.36
N VAL A 123 -4.41 -1.35 -11.79
CA VAL A 123 -4.54 -0.15 -10.97
C VAL A 123 -6.00 0.24 -10.81
N ALA A 124 -6.40 0.56 -9.58
CA ALA A 124 -7.69 1.19 -9.29
C ALA A 124 -7.66 1.89 -7.92
N PRO A 125 -8.41 3.00 -7.75
CA PRO A 125 -8.62 3.60 -6.43
C PRO A 125 -9.23 2.64 -5.42
N GLU A 126 -10.13 1.76 -5.90
CA GLU A 126 -10.75 0.70 -5.11
C GLU A 126 -10.07 -0.63 -5.46
N ARG A 127 -9.37 -1.23 -4.50
CA ARG A 127 -8.53 -2.38 -4.78
C ARG A 127 -9.30 -3.66 -5.08
N ALA A 128 -10.48 -3.86 -4.49
CA ALA A 128 -11.25 -5.05 -4.83
C ALA A 128 -11.63 -5.04 -6.33
N ALA A 129 -11.90 -3.88 -6.93
CA ALA A 129 -12.11 -3.73 -8.36
C ALA A 129 -10.87 -4.12 -9.18
N ALA A 130 -9.67 -3.67 -8.79
CA ALA A 130 -8.41 -4.09 -9.44
C ALA A 130 -8.21 -5.60 -9.34
N VAL A 131 -8.44 -6.19 -8.15
CA VAL A 131 -8.32 -7.65 -7.95
C VAL A 131 -9.30 -8.40 -8.83
N LYS A 132 -10.58 -7.97 -8.89
CA LYS A 132 -11.59 -8.57 -9.76
C LYS A 132 -11.19 -8.52 -11.23
N ALA A 133 -10.63 -7.40 -11.69
CA ALA A 133 -10.16 -7.26 -13.07
C ALA A 133 -9.03 -8.23 -13.41
N ILE A 134 -8.03 -8.37 -12.53
CA ILE A 134 -6.95 -9.35 -12.72
C ILE A 134 -7.51 -10.77 -12.76
N LEU A 135 -8.38 -11.13 -11.82
CA LEU A 135 -8.94 -12.48 -11.74
C LEU A 135 -9.85 -12.81 -12.94
N ALA A 136 -10.48 -11.81 -13.54
CA ALA A 136 -11.29 -12.00 -14.74
C ALA A 136 -10.43 -12.18 -16.01
N ALA A 137 -9.28 -11.50 -16.09
CA ALA A 137 -8.41 -11.52 -17.28
C ALA A 137 -7.30 -12.58 -17.22
N HIS A 138 -6.88 -13.00 -16.03
CA HIS A 138 -5.72 -13.85 -15.83
C HIS A 138 -5.96 -14.91 -14.77
N ASN A 139 -5.39 -16.10 -14.98
CA ASN A 139 -5.40 -17.19 -14.01
C ASN A 139 -4.29 -17.00 -12.96
N VAL A 140 -4.51 -16.09 -12.01
CA VAL A 140 -3.56 -15.85 -10.90
C VAL A 140 -3.89 -16.71 -9.68
N GLN A 141 -2.87 -17.14 -8.96
CA GLN A 141 -2.97 -17.96 -7.75
C GLN A 141 -2.76 -17.15 -6.47
N ILE A 142 -2.16 -15.97 -6.57
CA ILE A 142 -1.89 -15.06 -5.45
C ILE A 142 -1.91 -13.62 -5.94
N ILE A 143 -2.42 -12.73 -5.09
CA ILE A 143 -2.39 -11.29 -5.33
C ILE A 143 -1.40 -10.64 -4.37
N ILE A 144 -0.53 -9.79 -4.89
CA ILE A 144 0.30 -8.88 -4.10
C ILE A 144 -0.24 -7.47 -4.28
N THR A 145 -0.43 -6.74 -3.19
CA THR A 145 -0.79 -5.33 -3.27
C THR A 145 0.31 -4.40 -2.77
N ASP A 146 0.64 -3.42 -3.60
CA ASP A 146 1.55 -2.33 -3.23
C ASP A 146 0.79 -1.22 -2.47
N ASP A 147 1.36 -0.85 -1.33
CA ASP A 147 0.91 0.16 -0.37
C ASP A 147 -0.45 -0.07 0.30
N GLY A 148 -0.71 -1.27 0.84
CA GLY A 148 -2.07 -1.66 1.20
C GLY A 148 -2.59 -1.55 2.62
N LEU A 149 -1.73 -1.22 3.57
CA LEU A 149 -2.04 -1.36 5.00
C LEU A 149 -3.27 -0.55 5.44
N GLN A 150 -3.49 0.63 4.86
CA GLN A 150 -4.63 1.49 5.22
C GLN A 150 -5.95 1.15 4.49
N HIS A 151 -5.96 0.22 3.54
CA HIS A 151 -7.17 -0.10 2.76
C HIS A 151 -7.87 -1.36 3.28
N TYR A 152 -8.54 -1.21 4.41
CA TYR A 152 -9.26 -2.29 5.11
C TYR A 152 -10.47 -2.88 4.35
N ARG A 153 -10.86 -2.29 3.20
CA ARG A 153 -11.97 -2.78 2.36
C ARG A 153 -11.64 -4.07 1.62
N LEU A 154 -10.36 -4.34 1.37
CA LEU A 154 -9.89 -5.61 0.81
C LEU A 154 -9.38 -6.47 1.97
N ALA A 155 -9.97 -7.64 2.14
CA ALA A 155 -9.45 -8.61 3.10
C ALA A 155 -8.07 -9.10 2.63
N ARG A 156 -7.19 -9.29 3.59
CA ARG A 156 -5.78 -9.65 3.39
C ARG A 156 -5.45 -10.83 4.27
N ASP A 157 -4.64 -11.72 3.74
CA ASP A 157 -4.24 -12.95 4.43
C ASP A 157 -2.84 -12.81 5.03
N ILE A 158 -1.97 -11.98 4.42
CA ILE A 158 -0.62 -11.67 4.93
C ILE A 158 -0.34 -10.17 4.81
N GLU A 159 0.26 -9.58 5.83
CA GLU A 159 0.75 -8.21 5.86
C GLU A 159 2.26 -8.16 6.09
N ILE A 160 2.97 -7.52 5.15
CA ILE A 160 4.40 -7.26 5.21
C ILE A 160 4.62 -5.74 5.31
N VAL A 161 5.35 -5.31 6.34
CA VAL A 161 5.72 -3.90 6.55
C VAL A 161 7.17 -3.66 6.17
N VAL A 162 7.37 -2.76 5.21
CA VAL A 162 8.70 -2.26 4.85
C VAL A 162 8.99 -0.99 5.64
N ILE A 163 10.12 -0.99 6.36
CA ILE A 163 10.61 0.14 7.15
C ILE A 163 11.88 0.67 6.47
N ASP A 164 11.91 1.97 6.20
CA ASP A 164 13.12 2.65 5.74
C ASP A 164 14.22 2.59 6.81
N GLY A 165 15.38 2.04 6.47
CA GLY A 165 16.49 1.85 7.41
C GLY A 165 17.09 3.16 7.96
N VAL A 166 16.99 4.26 7.20
CA VAL A 166 17.53 5.58 7.53
C VAL A 166 16.48 6.43 8.24
N ARG A 167 15.31 6.61 7.62
CA ARG A 167 14.25 7.50 8.14
C ARG A 167 13.45 6.85 9.26
N ARG A 168 13.35 5.52 9.29
CA ARG A 168 12.57 4.72 10.25
C ARG A 168 11.18 5.32 10.47
N PHE A 169 10.91 5.87 11.65
CA PHE A 169 9.62 6.46 12.03
C PHE A 169 9.63 7.99 12.16
N GLY A 170 10.74 8.66 11.81
CA GLY A 170 10.95 10.09 12.06
C GLY A 170 10.75 10.44 13.54
N ASN A 171 9.99 11.50 13.82
CA ASN A 171 9.64 11.95 15.17
C ASN A 171 8.57 11.09 15.87
N GLY A 172 8.08 10.00 15.26
CA GLY A 172 7.13 9.07 15.87
C GLY A 172 5.68 9.56 15.94
N TRP A 173 5.37 10.74 15.39
CA TRP A 173 4.02 11.29 15.39
C TRP A 173 3.26 10.99 14.10
N TRP A 174 1.93 10.96 14.23
CA TRP A 174 1.04 10.87 13.09
C TRP A 174 1.14 12.10 12.18
N LEU A 175 0.71 11.95 10.93
CA LEU A 175 0.46 13.08 10.03
C LEU A 175 -0.53 14.08 10.66
N PRO A 176 -0.33 15.40 10.52
CA PRO A 176 0.76 16.06 9.80
C PRO A 176 2.01 16.38 10.66
N ALA A 177 1.97 16.29 11.99
CA ALA A 177 3.11 16.61 12.87
C ALA A 177 4.32 15.69 12.64
N GLY A 178 4.08 14.44 12.24
CA GLY A 178 5.11 13.47 11.92
C GLY A 178 4.78 12.68 10.67
N PRO A 179 5.69 11.78 10.25
CA PRO A 179 5.51 11.04 9.00
C PRO A 179 4.59 9.84 9.14
N MET A 180 4.15 9.44 10.34
CA MET A 180 3.45 8.17 10.53
C MET A 180 1.98 8.21 10.04
N ARG A 181 1.59 7.24 9.23
CA ARG A 181 0.18 6.93 8.90
C ARG A 181 -0.45 6.06 9.99
N GLU A 182 0.33 5.13 10.54
CA GLU A 182 -0.05 4.30 11.68
C GLU A 182 1.12 4.25 12.66
N ARG A 183 0.84 4.14 13.97
CA ARG A 183 1.91 4.08 15.00
C ARG A 183 2.72 2.80 14.91
N ALA A 184 3.94 2.83 15.46
CA ALA A 184 4.84 1.66 15.53
C ALA A 184 4.22 0.45 16.25
N SER A 185 3.22 0.66 17.12
CA SER A 185 2.45 -0.44 17.71
C SER A 185 1.79 -1.36 16.68
N ARG A 186 1.59 -0.90 15.44
CA ARG A 186 1.06 -1.70 14.33
C ARG A 186 1.96 -2.87 13.96
N LEU A 187 3.27 -2.77 14.23
CA LEU A 187 4.24 -3.85 13.98
C LEU A 187 3.94 -5.11 14.80
N LYS A 188 3.23 -4.98 15.93
CA LYS A 188 2.83 -6.14 16.75
C LYS A 188 1.68 -6.94 16.15
N THR A 189 1.06 -6.45 15.07
CA THR A 189 -0.15 -7.06 14.49
C THR A 189 -0.02 -7.31 12.99
N VAL A 190 1.18 -7.18 12.43
CA VAL A 190 1.51 -7.59 11.05
C VAL A 190 2.30 -8.88 11.09
N ASP A 191 2.40 -9.57 9.95
CA ASP A 191 3.01 -10.89 9.88
C ASP A 191 4.53 -10.82 9.69
N ALA A 192 5.02 -9.78 9.00
CA ALA A 192 6.45 -9.54 8.75
C ALA A 192 6.81 -8.05 8.72
#